data_AF-G3P4L4-F1
#
_entry.id   AF-G3P4L4-F1
#
_cell.length_a   1.000
_cell.length_b   1.000
_cell.length_c   1.000
_cell.angle_alpha   90.00
_cell.angle_beta   90.00
_cell.angle_gamma   90.00
#
_symmetry.space_group_name_H-M   'P 1'
#
loop_
_entity.id
_entity.type
_entity.pdbx_description
1 polymer ?
#
loop_
_entity_poly.entity_id
_entity_poly.type
_entity_poly.pdbx_seq_one_letter_code
_entity_poly.pdbx_strand_id
1 'polypeptide(L)'
;MGFWQPVTNLRDYVSHNPPGVTFFLCLLTVAVSFICLSAYSYTHTLPNPDTAEDWNHLLSSLSQFQLCVKANVSSPELVSPVPPSLGDGDPTVNSTETPSLGTLRVKVPLALNTNPNSVSLKDLGLHATFRARQLHLGDDEIVNVTLEFLSENETCTCLTITAPTHLLPMSLLPPECPVFEKHISPILTEAGDHPHAASQTCYSLHSTNDPTLTVMLTQEEQSVAVRHLLGVSVCLLGVCLILCVAASITHSLNRRYHSTGMEPQNVKEPLIDP
;
A
#
# COMPACT_ATOMS: atom_id res chain seq x y z
N MET A 1 31.17 33.48 40.24
CA MET A 1 30.15 32.52 39.76
C MET A 1 30.23 32.48 38.24
N GLY A 2 30.65 31.36 37.64
CA GLY A 2 30.78 31.24 36.19
C GLY A 2 29.39 31.18 35.54
N PHE A 3 29.13 32.07 34.59
CA PHE A 3 27.89 32.10 33.81
C PHE A 3 27.73 30.78 33.05
N TRP A 4 26.58 30.13 33.19
CA TRP A 4 26.24 28.94 32.42
C TRP A 4 26.12 29.32 30.94
N GLN A 5 27.02 28.82 30.09
CA GLN A 5 26.99 29.05 28.63
C GLN A 5 26.71 27.73 27.89
N PRO A 6 25.44 27.27 27.85
CA PRO A 6 25.09 25.96 27.30
C PRO A 6 25.37 25.86 25.80
N VAL A 7 25.14 26.93 25.03
CA VAL A 7 25.33 26.94 23.58
C VAL A 7 26.80 26.77 23.18
N THR A 8 27.72 27.41 23.89
CA THR A 8 29.16 27.31 23.59
C THR A 8 29.70 25.94 24.00
N ASN A 9 29.28 25.41 25.14
CA ASN A 9 29.64 24.06 25.59
C ASN A 9 29.12 22.96 24.66
N LEU A 10 27.90 23.11 24.12
CA LEU A 10 27.33 22.16 23.16
C LEU A 10 28.10 22.19 21.83
N ARG A 11 28.41 23.39 21.32
CA ARG A 11 29.19 23.56 20.09
C ARG A 11 30.57 22.92 20.18
N ASP A 12 31.23 23.05 21.33
CA ASP A 12 32.55 22.49 21.56
C ASP A 12 32.49 20.95 21.67
N TYR A 13 31.48 20.42 22.37
CA TYR A 13 31.22 18.97 22.45
C TYR A 13 30.95 18.34 21.07
N VAL A 14 30.15 19.02 20.23
CA VAL A 14 29.84 18.61 18.85
C VAL A 14 31.12 18.49 18.01
N SER A 15 32.10 19.36 18.24
CA SER A 15 33.37 19.37 17.50
C SER A 15 34.29 18.21 17.90
N HIS A 16 34.16 17.70 19.13
CA HIS A 16 35.04 16.66 19.69
C HIS A 16 34.42 15.25 19.71
N ASN A 17 33.11 15.09 19.47
CA ASN A 17 32.42 13.80 19.57
C ASN A 17 31.58 13.45 18.31
N PRO A 18 32.22 13.20 17.16
CA PRO A 18 31.53 12.99 15.89
C PRO A 18 30.44 11.89 15.89
N PRO A 19 30.66 10.69 16.48
CA PRO A 19 29.63 9.65 16.52
C PRO A 19 28.37 10.07 17.29
N GLY A 20 28.53 10.78 18.41
CA GLY A 20 27.40 11.26 19.22
C GLY A 20 26.54 12.29 18.47
N VAL A 21 27.18 13.15 17.66
CA VAL A 21 26.47 14.11 16.81
C VAL A 21 25.66 13.41 15.74
N THR A 22 26.24 12.41 15.06
CA THR A 22 25.51 11.64 14.04
C THR A 22 24.30 10.93 14.63
N PHE A 23 24.45 10.28 15.79
CA PHE A 23 23.35 9.64 16.49
C PHE A 23 22.23 10.64 16.84
N PHE A 24 22.59 11.80 17.39
CA PHE A 24 21.63 12.87 17.70
C PHE A 24 20.87 13.33 16.46
N LEU A 25 21.57 13.58 15.35
CA LEU A 25 20.95 14.01 14.09
C LEU A 25 20.01 12.93 13.56
N CYS A 26 20.40 11.65 13.61
CA CYS A 26 19.52 10.55 13.24
C CYS A 26 18.23 10.54 14.07
N LEU A 27 18.33 10.62 15.41
CA LEU A 27 17.15 10.68 16.27
C LEU A 27 16.26 11.89 15.95
N LEU A 28 16.87 13.05 15.71
CA LEU A 28 16.14 14.27 15.35
C LEU A 28 15.41 14.10 14.00
N THR A 29 16.08 13.52 13.00
CA THR A 29 15.45 13.27 11.69
C THR A 29 14.27 12.32 11.82
N VAL A 30 14.40 11.24 12.59
CA VAL A 30 13.29 10.29 12.84
C VAL A 30 12.13 10.98 13.55
N ALA A 31 12.41 11.80 14.57
CA ALA A 31 11.38 12.55 15.28
C ALA A 31 10.62 13.50 14.34
N VAL A 32 11.33 14.25 13.48
CA VAL A 32 10.73 15.15 12.49
C VAL A 32 9.90 14.36 11.47
N SER A 33 10.42 13.24 10.95
CA SER A 33 9.68 12.36 10.04
C SER A 33 8.38 11.87 10.65
N PHE A 34 8.37 11.44 11.91
CA PHE A 34 7.14 11.02 12.59
C PHE A 34 6.15 12.15 12.80
N ILE A 35 6.61 13.38 13.06
CA ILE A 35 5.72 14.55 13.14
C ILE A 35 5.10 14.86 11.77
N CYS A 36 5.90 14.86 10.71
CA CYS A 36 5.41 15.06 9.34
C CYS A 36 4.41 13.99 8.94
N LEU A 37 4.71 12.72 9.24
CA LEU A 37 3.82 11.60 8.97
C LEU A 37 2.52 11.71 9.78
N SER A 38 2.59 12.16 11.04
CA SER A 38 1.40 12.41 11.87
C SER A 38 0.51 13.49 11.26
N ALA A 39 1.09 14.61 10.82
CA ALA A 39 0.36 15.72 10.22
C ALA A 39 -0.29 15.32 8.88
N TYR A 40 0.43 14.54 8.07
CA TYR A 40 -0.11 13.98 6.84
C TYR A 40 -1.28 13.02 7.13
N SER A 41 -1.06 12.07 8.04
CA SER A 41 -2.06 11.08 8.43
C SER A 41 -3.27 11.70 9.14
N TYR A 42 -3.18 12.92 9.65
CA TYR A 42 -4.33 13.63 10.21
C TYR A 42 -5.22 14.27 9.13
N THR A 43 -4.63 14.62 7.99
CA THR A 43 -5.33 15.34 6.90
C THR A 43 -5.79 14.43 5.77
N HIS A 44 -5.15 13.27 5.62
CA HIS A 44 -5.43 12.30 4.56
C HIS A 44 -5.83 10.98 5.18
N THR A 45 -6.97 10.44 4.77
CA THR A 45 -7.38 9.07 5.09
C THR A 45 -6.45 8.10 4.37
N LEU A 46 -5.92 7.14 5.11
CA LEU A 46 -4.98 6.15 4.61
C LEU A 46 -5.67 4.81 4.35
N PRO A 47 -5.23 4.04 3.34
CA PRO A 47 -5.69 2.66 3.15
C PRO A 47 -5.39 1.80 4.38
N ASN A 48 -6.30 0.87 4.70
CA ASN A 48 -6.09 -0.09 5.76
C ASN A 48 -5.05 -1.15 5.34
N PRO A 49 -3.88 -1.24 6.01
CA PRO A 49 -2.84 -2.20 5.65
C PRO A 49 -3.21 -3.66 5.93
N ASP A 50 -4.24 -3.92 6.74
CA ASP A 50 -4.69 -5.28 7.07
C ASP A 50 -5.59 -5.89 5.98
N THR A 51 -5.97 -5.08 4.97
CA THR A 51 -6.77 -5.57 3.85
C THR A 51 -5.84 -6.15 2.79
N ALA A 52 -5.63 -7.46 2.85
CA ALA A 52 -4.73 -8.17 1.93
C ALA A 52 -5.24 -8.18 0.47
N GLU A 53 -6.56 -8.14 0.27
CA GLU A 53 -7.20 -8.23 -1.04
C GLU A 53 -8.25 -7.13 -1.20
N ASP A 54 -7.96 -6.16 -2.07
CA ASP A 54 -8.91 -5.11 -2.44
C ASP A 54 -9.15 -5.11 -3.96
N TRP A 55 -10.24 -4.47 -4.37
CA TRP A 55 -10.62 -4.38 -5.78
C TRP A 55 -9.60 -3.59 -6.59
N ASN A 56 -8.98 -2.55 -6.03
CA ASN A 56 -7.98 -1.75 -6.76
C ASN A 56 -6.73 -2.57 -7.11
N HIS A 57 -6.27 -3.45 -6.22
CA HIS A 57 -5.17 -4.38 -6.46
C HIS A 57 -5.56 -5.44 -7.50
N LEU A 58 -6.76 -6.00 -7.43
CA LEU A 58 -7.27 -6.93 -8.44
C LEU A 58 -7.32 -6.27 -9.82
N LEU A 59 -7.95 -5.10 -9.92
CA LEU A 59 -8.09 -4.35 -11.18
C LEU A 59 -6.74 -3.88 -11.73
N SER A 60 -5.82 -3.48 -10.84
CA SER A 60 -4.45 -3.12 -11.21
C SER A 60 -3.64 -4.34 -11.66
N SER A 61 -3.90 -5.53 -11.13
CA SER A 61 -3.26 -6.77 -11.59
C SER A 61 -3.79 -7.14 -12.96
N LEU A 62 -5.12 -7.08 -13.16
CA LEU A 62 -5.74 -7.31 -14.48
C LEU A 62 -5.19 -6.37 -15.56
N SER A 63 -4.94 -5.11 -15.23
CA SER A 63 -4.44 -4.11 -16.20
C SER A 63 -3.00 -4.34 -16.66
N GLN A 64 -2.23 -5.19 -15.97
CA GLN A 64 -0.88 -5.57 -16.39
C GLN A 64 -0.88 -6.57 -17.56
N PHE A 65 -1.99 -7.28 -17.78
CA PHE A 65 -2.11 -8.29 -18.84
C PHE A 65 -2.68 -7.69 -20.13
N GLN A 66 -2.25 -8.25 -21.27
CA GLN A 66 -2.92 -8.04 -22.55
C GLN A 66 -3.82 -9.25 -22.85
N LEU A 67 -5.07 -8.98 -23.22
CA LEU A 67 -6.04 -10.00 -23.59
C LEU A 67 -6.01 -10.19 -25.10
N CYS A 68 -5.45 -11.31 -25.56
CA CYS A 68 -5.27 -11.59 -26.99
C CYS A 68 -6.27 -12.64 -27.49
N VAL A 69 -6.91 -12.39 -28.63
CA VAL A 69 -7.88 -13.31 -29.22
C VAL A 69 -7.20 -14.62 -29.61
N LYS A 70 -7.69 -15.76 -29.09
CA LYS A 70 -7.11 -17.06 -29.40
C LYS A 70 -7.29 -17.39 -30.89
N ALA A 71 -6.21 -17.73 -31.60
CA ALA A 71 -6.32 -18.22 -32.97
C ALA A 71 -7.04 -19.58 -32.95
N ASN A 72 -8.14 -19.70 -33.71
CA ASN A 72 -9.05 -20.85 -33.73
C ASN A 72 -8.35 -22.21 -33.54
N VAL A 73 -8.59 -22.85 -32.38
CA VAL A 73 -8.75 -24.30 -32.32
C VAL A 73 -10.25 -24.54 -32.30
N SER A 74 -10.77 -25.12 -33.38
CA SER A 74 -12.17 -25.47 -33.54
C SER A 74 -12.62 -26.46 -32.45
N SER A 75 -13.37 -25.98 -31.45
CA SER A 75 -14.38 -26.77 -30.73
C SER A 75 -15.29 -25.81 -29.93
N PRO A 76 -16.63 -25.87 -30.09
CA PRO A 76 -17.55 -25.13 -29.23
C PRO A 76 -17.73 -25.90 -27.93
N GLU A 77 -16.99 -25.53 -26.89
CA GLU A 77 -17.31 -25.98 -25.53
C GLU A 77 -18.39 -25.05 -24.97
N LEU A 78 -19.65 -25.46 -25.14
CA LEU A 78 -20.79 -24.86 -24.47
C LEU A 78 -20.55 -24.88 -22.96
N VAL A 79 -20.38 -23.73 -22.34
CA VAL A 79 -20.59 -23.58 -20.90
C VAL A 79 -21.79 -22.65 -20.70
N SER A 80 -22.94 -23.28 -20.47
CA SER A 80 -24.15 -22.66 -19.95
C SER A 80 -24.24 -23.00 -18.46
N PRO A 81 -24.32 -22.01 -17.54
CA PRO A 81 -24.76 -22.28 -16.19
C PRO A 81 -26.27 -22.05 -16.13
N VAL A 82 -27.04 -23.13 -16.24
CA VAL A 82 -28.44 -23.17 -15.80
C VAL A 82 -28.42 -23.36 -14.27
N PRO A 83 -29.10 -22.52 -13.47
CA PRO A 83 -29.19 -22.73 -12.02
C PRO A 83 -30.20 -23.86 -11.71
N PRO A 84 -29.88 -24.83 -10.85
CA PRO A 84 -30.88 -25.78 -10.36
C PRO A 84 -31.74 -25.14 -9.26
N SER A 85 -33.05 -25.22 -9.47
CA SER A 85 -34.13 -24.83 -8.59
C SER A 85 -34.19 -25.65 -7.28
N LEU A 86 -34.64 -24.97 -6.21
CA LEU A 86 -35.01 -25.48 -4.88
C LEU A 86 -35.60 -26.91 -4.88
N GLY A 87 -35.06 -27.75 -3.98
CA GLY A 87 -35.68 -28.98 -3.49
C GLY A 87 -35.29 -29.21 -2.04
N ASP A 88 -36.29 -29.25 -1.18
CA ASP A 88 -36.30 -29.41 0.28
C ASP A 88 -35.87 -30.83 0.71
N GLY A 89 -35.10 -30.96 1.81
CA GLY A 89 -34.72 -32.24 2.41
C GLY A 89 -33.40 -32.23 3.22
N ASP A 90 -33.49 -31.98 4.53
CA ASP A 90 -32.41 -32.05 5.53
C ASP A 90 -32.23 -33.49 6.10
N PRO A 91 -31.22 -33.80 6.93
CA PRO A 91 -29.81 -34.05 6.60
C PRO A 91 -29.36 -35.45 7.04
N THR A 92 -28.21 -35.95 6.55
CA THR A 92 -27.13 -36.46 7.41
C THR A 92 -25.93 -36.99 6.60
N VAL A 93 -24.73 -36.72 7.15
CA VAL A 93 -23.44 -37.42 6.99
C VAL A 93 -22.41 -36.82 6.00
N ASN A 94 -21.42 -36.16 6.64
CA ASN A 94 -20.00 -35.98 6.28
C ASN A 94 -19.64 -35.22 5.00
N SER A 95 -19.73 -33.89 5.07
CA SER A 95 -19.13 -32.97 4.11
C SER A 95 -17.61 -33.04 4.16
N THR A 96 -17.02 -33.61 3.11
CA THR A 96 -15.73 -33.15 2.61
C THR A 96 -16.00 -31.74 2.06
N GLU A 97 -15.36 -30.70 2.59
CA GLU A 97 -15.52 -29.32 2.14
C GLU A 97 -15.08 -29.21 0.67
N THR A 98 -16.03 -29.33 -0.25
CA THR A 98 -15.85 -28.83 -1.61
C THR A 98 -15.90 -27.31 -1.54
N PRO A 99 -14.88 -26.58 -2.04
CA PRO A 99 -14.94 -25.13 -2.08
C PRO A 99 -16.14 -24.70 -2.93
N SER A 100 -17.04 -23.91 -2.36
CA SER A 100 -18.20 -23.38 -3.08
C SER A 100 -17.72 -22.39 -4.14
N LEU A 101 -18.16 -22.58 -5.39
CA LEU A 101 -17.84 -21.69 -6.49
C LEU A 101 -18.78 -20.47 -6.44
N GLY A 102 -18.22 -19.28 -6.31
CA GLY A 102 -18.95 -18.02 -6.35
C GLY A 102 -18.85 -17.36 -7.73
N THR A 103 -19.94 -16.70 -8.16
CA THR A 103 -19.95 -15.83 -9.34
C THR A 103 -20.40 -14.45 -8.91
N LEU A 104 -19.60 -13.43 -9.23
CA LEU A 104 -19.87 -12.05 -8.89
C LEU A 104 -19.84 -11.19 -10.15
N ARG A 105 -20.86 -10.33 -10.35
CA ARG A 105 -20.97 -9.44 -11.50
C ARG A 105 -21.14 -7.99 -11.05
N VAL A 106 -20.11 -7.18 -11.26
CA VAL A 106 -19.97 -5.84 -10.67
C VAL A 106 -19.43 -4.83 -11.68
N LYS A 107 -19.79 -3.56 -11.49
CA LYS A 107 -19.32 -2.43 -12.30
C LYS A 107 -18.02 -1.88 -11.70
N VAL A 108 -16.96 -1.84 -12.50
CA VAL A 108 -15.60 -1.48 -12.04
C VAL A 108 -14.94 -0.42 -12.94
N PRO A 109 -14.02 0.41 -12.40
CA PRO A 109 -13.31 1.46 -13.14
C PRO A 109 -12.14 0.89 -13.97
N LEU A 110 -12.49 0.08 -14.97
CA LEU A 110 -11.56 -0.52 -15.93
C LEU A 110 -11.93 -0.06 -17.34
N ALA A 111 -10.96 0.40 -18.11
CA ALA A 111 -11.14 0.89 -19.48
C ALA A 111 -10.20 0.14 -20.45
N LEU A 112 -10.52 0.18 -21.74
CA LEU A 112 -9.61 -0.30 -22.78
C LEU A 112 -8.65 0.82 -23.19
N ASN A 113 -7.37 0.47 -23.28
CA ASN A 113 -6.34 1.34 -23.81
C ASN A 113 -6.29 1.17 -25.34
N THR A 114 -7.17 1.86 -26.07
CA THR A 114 -7.21 1.82 -27.55
C THR A 114 -6.62 3.10 -28.15
N ASN A 115 -5.98 2.93 -29.32
CA ASN A 115 -5.62 4.06 -30.17
C ASN A 115 -6.92 4.64 -30.77
N PRO A 116 -7.15 5.97 -30.78
CA PRO A 116 -8.38 6.63 -31.24
C PRO A 116 -8.89 6.29 -32.65
N ASN A 117 -8.16 5.49 -33.44
CA ASN A 117 -8.48 5.16 -34.83
C ASN A 117 -9.05 3.74 -35.04
N SER A 118 -9.29 2.95 -33.99
CA SER A 118 -9.75 1.55 -34.13
C SER A 118 -11.06 1.26 -33.41
N VAL A 119 -12.00 0.68 -34.17
CA VAL A 119 -13.16 -0.18 -33.80
C VAL A 119 -14.06 0.34 -32.66
N SER A 120 -15.36 0.45 -32.93
CA SER A 120 -16.36 0.73 -31.89
C SER A 120 -16.31 -0.34 -30.81
N LEU A 121 -16.01 0.08 -29.58
CA LEU A 121 -15.87 -0.79 -28.40
C LEU A 121 -17.21 -1.16 -27.74
N LYS A 122 -18.31 -0.67 -28.32
CA LYS A 122 -19.65 -0.93 -27.81
C LYS A 122 -20.02 -2.39 -28.03
N ASP A 123 -20.61 -3.00 -27.00
CA ASP A 123 -21.06 -4.39 -27.01
C ASP A 123 -19.90 -5.40 -27.18
N LEU A 124 -18.70 -5.07 -26.69
CA LEU A 124 -17.54 -5.98 -26.67
C LEU A 124 -17.51 -6.79 -25.37
N GLY A 125 -17.44 -8.11 -25.49
CA GLY A 125 -17.20 -9.03 -24.37
C GLY A 125 -15.85 -9.72 -24.52
N LEU A 126 -15.03 -9.76 -23.48
CA LEU A 126 -13.76 -10.50 -23.43
C LEU A 126 -13.82 -11.51 -22.30
N HIS A 127 -13.56 -12.79 -22.59
CA HIS A 127 -13.46 -13.85 -21.58
C HIS A 127 -12.02 -14.33 -21.48
N ALA A 128 -11.48 -14.39 -20.28
CA ALA A 128 -10.13 -14.87 -19.99
C ALA A 128 -10.10 -15.72 -18.73
N THR A 129 -9.15 -16.64 -18.68
CA THR A 129 -8.92 -17.51 -17.53
C THR A 129 -7.55 -17.18 -16.94
N PHE A 130 -7.52 -16.99 -15.62
CA PHE A 130 -6.34 -16.66 -14.85
C PHE A 130 -6.13 -17.68 -13.73
N ARG A 131 -4.93 -17.70 -13.17
CA ARG A 131 -4.68 -18.28 -11.85
C ARG A 131 -4.78 -17.23 -10.77
N ALA A 132 -5.24 -17.61 -9.58
CA ALA A 132 -5.40 -16.70 -8.44
C ALA A 132 -4.12 -15.91 -8.13
N ARG A 133 -2.94 -16.54 -8.14
CA ARG A 133 -1.63 -15.87 -7.96
C ARG A 133 -1.33 -14.80 -9.00
N GLN A 134 -1.84 -14.92 -10.23
CA GLN A 134 -1.63 -13.90 -11.28
C GLN A 134 -2.41 -12.63 -10.98
N LEU A 135 -3.49 -12.75 -10.20
CA LEU A 135 -4.35 -11.64 -9.80
C LEU A 135 -4.13 -11.20 -8.34
N HIS A 136 -3.12 -11.77 -7.66
CA HIS A 136 -2.84 -11.56 -6.24
C HIS A 136 -4.04 -11.88 -5.32
N LEU A 137 -4.85 -12.89 -5.69
CA LEU A 137 -6.02 -13.33 -4.93
C LEU A 137 -5.81 -14.63 -4.15
N GLY A 138 -4.68 -15.32 -4.35
CA GLY A 138 -4.45 -16.64 -3.78
C GLY A 138 -3.32 -17.39 -4.48
N ASP A 139 -3.38 -18.72 -4.46
CA ASP A 139 -2.33 -19.59 -4.97
C ASP A 139 -2.60 -20.02 -6.43
N ASP A 140 -2.94 -21.28 -6.67
CA ASP A 140 -3.00 -21.87 -8.02
C ASP A 140 -4.43 -22.18 -8.48
N GLU A 141 -5.44 -21.72 -7.74
CA GLU A 141 -6.85 -21.85 -8.14
C GLU A 141 -7.17 -21.08 -9.42
N ILE A 142 -8.16 -21.58 -10.17
CA ILE A 142 -8.58 -20.99 -11.44
C ILE A 142 -9.62 -19.90 -11.18
N VAL A 143 -9.41 -18.75 -11.81
CA VAL A 143 -10.31 -17.59 -11.77
C VAL A 143 -10.72 -17.27 -13.21
N ASN A 144 -12.03 -17.34 -13.47
CA ASN A 144 -12.59 -16.97 -14.78
C ASN A 144 -13.07 -15.53 -14.71
N VAL A 145 -12.66 -14.73 -15.70
CA VAL A 145 -12.92 -13.31 -15.78
C VAL A 145 -13.59 -12.99 -17.11
N THR A 146 -14.73 -12.32 -17.06
CA THR A 146 -15.43 -11.80 -18.24
C THR A 146 -15.62 -10.30 -18.12
N LEU A 147 -15.19 -9.55 -19.13
CA LEU A 147 -15.28 -8.10 -19.22
C LEU A 147 -16.26 -7.72 -20.31
N GLU A 148 -17.28 -6.93 -19.97
CA GLU A 148 -18.32 -6.46 -20.87
C GLU A 148 -18.30 -4.93 -20.94
N PHE A 149 -17.96 -4.41 -22.13
CA PHE A 149 -17.89 -2.98 -22.42
C PHE A 149 -19.23 -2.53 -23.04
N LEU A 150 -20.10 -1.95 -22.21
CA LEU A 150 -21.48 -1.62 -22.60
C LEU A 150 -21.61 -0.28 -23.35
N SER A 151 -20.62 0.60 -23.21
CA SER A 151 -20.68 1.95 -23.78
C SER A 151 -19.28 2.48 -24.08
N GLU A 152 -19.15 3.18 -25.21
CA GLU A 152 -17.89 3.76 -25.70
C GLU A 152 -17.45 4.99 -24.87
N ASN A 153 -18.37 5.61 -24.12
CA ASN A 153 -18.12 6.80 -23.31
C ASN A 153 -18.08 6.52 -21.79
N GLU A 154 -18.27 5.27 -21.36
CA GLU A 154 -18.23 4.95 -19.94
C GLU A 154 -16.81 4.54 -19.52
N THR A 155 -16.32 5.13 -18.43
CA THR A 155 -15.06 4.76 -17.78
C THR A 155 -15.17 3.49 -16.95
N CYS A 156 -16.34 2.85 -16.97
CA CYS A 156 -16.69 1.72 -16.15
C CYS A 156 -17.08 0.54 -17.02
N THR A 157 -16.60 -0.64 -16.64
CA THR A 157 -16.82 -1.90 -17.35
C THR A 157 -17.54 -2.89 -16.44
N CYS A 158 -18.34 -3.76 -17.03
CA CYS A 158 -18.98 -4.83 -16.31
C CYS A 158 -18.04 -6.03 -16.20
N LEU A 159 -17.63 -6.34 -14.97
CA LEU A 159 -16.70 -7.42 -14.66
C LEU A 159 -17.48 -8.56 -14.00
N THR A 160 -17.42 -9.73 -14.61
CA THR A 160 -17.90 -10.98 -14.02
C THR A 160 -16.70 -11.82 -13.62
N ILE A 161 -16.60 -12.16 -12.34
CA ILE A 161 -15.56 -13.04 -11.79
C ILE A 161 -16.23 -14.31 -11.27
N THR A 162 -15.71 -15.46 -11.68
CA THR A 162 -16.11 -16.76 -11.16
C THR A 162 -14.89 -17.45 -10.55
N ALA A 163 -14.93 -17.64 -9.22
CA ALA A 163 -13.84 -18.19 -8.42
C ALA A 163 -14.38 -18.84 -7.13
N PRO A 164 -13.60 -19.69 -6.45
CA PRO A 164 -13.91 -20.11 -5.07
C PRO A 164 -14.25 -18.92 -4.18
N THR A 165 -15.31 -19.05 -3.36
CA THR A 165 -15.86 -17.93 -2.58
C THR A 165 -14.86 -17.29 -1.62
N HIS A 166 -13.85 -18.04 -1.15
CA HIS A 166 -12.80 -17.53 -0.26
C HIS A 166 -11.79 -16.61 -0.94
N LEU A 167 -11.74 -16.56 -2.27
CA LEU A 167 -10.83 -15.73 -3.07
C LEU A 167 -11.49 -14.45 -3.60
N LEU A 168 -12.78 -14.23 -3.32
CA LEU A 168 -13.51 -13.08 -3.82
C LEU A 168 -13.40 -11.93 -2.81
N PRO A 169 -13.01 -10.71 -3.24
CA PRO A 169 -12.96 -9.55 -2.36
C PRO A 169 -14.39 -9.11 -1.99
N MET A 170 -14.86 -9.53 -0.81
CA MET A 170 -16.24 -9.31 -0.33
C MET A 170 -16.40 -8.07 0.57
N SER A 171 -15.31 -7.43 1.00
CA SER A 171 -15.32 -6.36 2.02
C SER A 171 -15.98 -5.07 1.55
N LEU A 172 -15.82 -4.71 0.27
CA LEU A 172 -16.48 -3.55 -0.37
C LEU A 172 -16.94 -3.95 -1.76
N LEU A 173 -18.24 -4.20 -1.92
CA LEU A 173 -18.78 -4.65 -3.21
C LEU A 173 -19.02 -3.44 -4.12
N PRO A 174 -18.42 -3.39 -5.33
CA PRO A 174 -18.77 -2.38 -6.31
C PRO A 174 -20.25 -2.51 -6.71
N PRO A 175 -20.84 -1.44 -7.28
CA PRO A 175 -22.25 -1.47 -7.68
C PRO A 175 -22.53 -2.59 -8.71
N GLU A 176 -23.71 -3.17 -8.66
CA GLU A 176 -24.12 -4.21 -9.60
C GLU A 176 -24.23 -3.68 -11.04
N CYS A 177 -23.95 -4.56 -11.99
CA CYS A 177 -24.10 -4.26 -13.40
C CYS A 177 -25.58 -4.16 -13.82
N PRO A 178 -25.92 -3.26 -14.75
CA PRO A 178 -27.27 -3.20 -15.30
C PRO A 178 -27.64 -4.51 -15.99
N VAL A 179 -28.88 -4.96 -15.81
CA VAL A 179 -29.43 -6.12 -16.49
C VAL A 179 -29.67 -5.75 -17.96
N PHE A 180 -28.77 -6.18 -18.85
CA PHE A 180 -28.88 -5.93 -20.29
C PHE A 180 -29.62 -7.10 -20.97
N GLU A 181 -30.61 -6.79 -21.80
CA GLU A 181 -31.36 -7.78 -22.62
C GLU A 181 -30.56 -8.31 -23.82
N LYS A 182 -29.49 -7.62 -24.23
CA LYS A 182 -28.63 -8.07 -25.33
C LYS A 182 -27.57 -9.04 -24.83
N HIS A 183 -27.59 -10.25 -25.38
CA HIS A 183 -26.59 -11.27 -25.12
C HIS A 183 -25.29 -10.94 -25.87
N ILE A 184 -24.35 -10.28 -25.21
CA ILE A 184 -23.00 -10.10 -25.73
C ILE A 184 -22.32 -11.48 -25.66
N SER A 185 -21.87 -12.01 -26.80
CA SER A 185 -21.10 -13.26 -26.81
C SER A 185 -19.64 -12.92 -26.57
N PRO A 186 -19.04 -13.32 -25.43
CA PRO A 186 -17.69 -12.91 -25.11
C PRO A 186 -16.68 -13.64 -26.01
N ILE A 187 -15.68 -12.90 -26.47
CA ILE A 187 -14.56 -13.42 -27.25
C ILE A 187 -13.58 -14.10 -26.30
N LEU A 188 -13.22 -15.34 -26.59
CA LEU A 188 -12.21 -16.05 -25.81
C LEU A 188 -10.83 -15.45 -26.06
N THR A 189 -10.21 -15.00 -24.98
CA THR A 189 -8.89 -14.37 -24.98
C THR A 189 -7.95 -15.10 -24.03
N GLU A 190 -6.67 -15.06 -24.37
CA GLU A 190 -5.58 -15.53 -23.53
C GLU A 190 -4.87 -14.32 -22.92
N ALA A 191 -4.59 -14.40 -21.62
CA ALA A 191 -3.85 -13.37 -20.91
C ALA A 191 -2.35 -13.56 -21.12
N GLY A 192 -1.69 -12.56 -21.71
CA GLY A 192 -0.25 -12.54 -21.93
C GLY A 192 0.44 -11.42 -21.15
N ASP A 193 1.60 -11.73 -20.57
CA ASP A 193 2.44 -10.77 -19.83
C ASP A 193 3.29 -9.89 -20.77
N HIS A 194 3.39 -10.25 -22.05
CA HIS A 194 4.24 -9.57 -23.03
C HIS A 194 3.48 -9.27 -24.33
N PRO A 195 3.90 -8.24 -25.09
CA PRO A 195 3.32 -7.94 -26.39
C PRO A 195 3.47 -9.16 -27.31
N HIS A 196 2.34 -9.78 -27.67
CA HIS A 196 2.32 -10.89 -28.62
C HIS A 196 2.64 -10.43 -30.04
N ALA A 197 3.06 -11.38 -30.89
CA ALA A 197 3.45 -11.12 -32.27
C ALA A 197 2.37 -10.37 -33.06
N ALA A 198 2.79 -9.50 -33.99
CA ALA A 198 1.98 -8.51 -34.71
C ALA A 198 0.77 -9.04 -35.51
N SER A 199 0.53 -10.35 -35.53
CA SER A 199 -0.58 -11.00 -36.23
C SER A 199 -1.82 -11.29 -35.35
N GLN A 200 -1.79 -11.04 -34.05
CA GLN A 200 -2.89 -11.34 -33.12
C GLN A 200 -3.55 -10.05 -32.60
N THR A 201 -4.88 -10.01 -32.59
CA THR A 201 -5.64 -8.89 -32.01
C THR A 201 -5.56 -8.97 -30.49
N CYS A 202 -5.00 -7.95 -29.85
CA CYS A 202 -4.83 -7.88 -28.40
C CYS A 202 -5.42 -6.58 -27.84
N TYR A 203 -5.99 -6.68 -26.65
CA TYR A 203 -6.62 -5.61 -25.92
C TYR A 203 -5.82 -5.32 -24.64
N SER A 204 -5.37 -4.08 -24.47
CA SER A 204 -4.74 -3.61 -23.24
C SER A 204 -5.78 -2.94 -22.36
N LEU A 205 -5.69 -3.18 -21.05
CA LEU A 205 -6.60 -2.65 -20.06
C LEU A 205 -5.93 -1.50 -19.30
N HIS A 206 -6.73 -0.54 -18.83
CA HIS A 206 -6.31 0.57 -17.99
C HIS A 206 -7.23 0.63 -16.77
N SER A 207 -6.65 0.45 -15.58
CA SER A 207 -7.36 0.56 -14.30
C SER A 207 -7.18 1.95 -13.71
N THR A 208 -8.27 2.57 -13.26
CA THR A 208 -8.23 3.82 -12.49
C THR A 208 -8.49 3.52 -11.02
N ASN A 209 -7.64 4.04 -10.12
CA ASN A 209 -7.82 3.85 -8.68
C ASN A 209 -9.09 4.57 -8.20
N ASP A 210 -9.97 3.83 -7.54
CA ASP A 210 -11.19 4.37 -6.93
C ASP A 210 -11.15 4.19 -5.40
N PRO A 211 -11.08 5.27 -4.61
CA PRO A 211 -10.98 5.17 -3.16
C PRO A 211 -12.22 4.54 -2.51
N THR A 212 -13.36 4.45 -3.20
CA THR A 212 -14.57 3.78 -2.69
C THR A 212 -14.45 2.25 -2.69
N LEU A 213 -13.44 1.72 -3.38
CA LEU A 213 -13.19 0.28 -3.54
C LEU A 213 -12.02 -0.23 -2.68
N THR A 214 -11.41 0.66 -1.88
CA THR A 214 -10.36 0.31 -0.91
C THR A 214 -10.89 0.55 0.49
N VAL A 215 -10.69 -0.43 1.39
CA VAL A 215 -11.01 -0.27 2.80
C VAL A 215 -10.05 0.77 3.37
N MET A 216 -10.59 1.91 3.76
CA MET A 216 -9.83 2.98 4.39
C MET A 216 -9.80 2.79 5.91
N LEU A 217 -8.74 3.26 6.55
CA LEU A 217 -8.69 3.36 8.01
C LEU A 217 -9.85 4.20 8.51
N THR A 218 -10.49 3.73 9.58
CA THR A 218 -11.50 4.50 10.30
C THR A 218 -10.86 5.70 10.99
N GLN A 219 -11.67 6.72 11.32
CA GLN A 219 -11.17 7.91 12.00
C GLN A 219 -10.60 7.56 13.39
N GLU A 220 -11.17 6.57 14.05
CA GLU A 220 -10.73 6.05 15.34
C GLU A 220 -9.34 5.41 15.22
N GLU A 221 -9.15 4.48 14.28
CA GLU A 221 -7.86 3.81 14.05
C GLU A 221 -6.77 4.81 13.65
N GLN A 222 -7.11 5.73 12.75
CA GLN A 222 -6.23 6.81 12.32
C GLN A 222 -5.82 7.71 13.50
N SER A 223 -6.76 8.06 14.38
CA SER A 223 -6.48 8.88 15.56
C SER A 223 -5.52 8.18 16.52
N VAL A 224 -5.65 6.86 16.68
CA VAL A 224 -4.76 6.04 17.51
C VAL A 224 -3.35 6.04 16.90
N ALA A 225 -3.23 5.78 15.59
CA ALA A 225 -1.94 5.82 14.89
C ALA A 225 -1.24 7.18 15.01
N VAL A 226 -1.96 8.28 14.75
CA VAL A 226 -1.44 9.65 14.91
C VAL A 226 -0.99 9.92 16.34
N ARG A 227 -1.78 9.50 17.33
CA ARG A 227 -1.42 9.65 18.74
C ARG A 227 -0.14 8.90 19.08
N HIS A 228 0.05 7.69 18.57
CA HIS A 228 1.28 6.93 18.78
C HIS A 228 2.49 7.58 18.11
N LEU A 229 2.37 8.02 16.86
CA LEU A 229 3.44 8.72 16.14
C LEU A 229 3.86 10.01 16.87
N LEU A 230 2.90 10.80 17.35
CA LEU A 230 3.17 11.99 18.16
C LEU A 230 3.80 11.64 19.51
N GLY A 231 3.29 10.61 20.20
CA GLY A 231 3.86 10.17 21.48
C GLY A 231 5.32 9.74 21.36
N VAL A 232 5.65 8.96 20.32
CA VAL A 232 7.03 8.52 20.05
C VAL A 232 7.91 9.70 19.64
N SER A 233 7.42 10.62 18.80
CA SER A 233 8.23 11.79 18.41
C SER A 233 8.53 12.72 19.60
N VAL A 234 7.56 12.94 20.49
CA VAL A 234 7.78 13.68 21.75
C VAL A 234 8.81 12.98 22.64
N CYS A 235 8.75 11.65 22.75
CA CYS A 235 9.74 10.88 23.49
C CYS A 235 11.15 11.04 22.90
N LEU A 236 11.29 10.92 21.57
CA LEU A 236 12.56 11.12 20.87
C LEU A 236 13.11 12.53 21.06
N LEU A 237 12.27 13.56 20.97
CA LEU A 237 12.68 14.94 21.24
C LEU A 237 13.11 15.11 22.71
N GLY A 238 12.44 14.46 23.65
CA GLY A 238 12.84 14.43 25.06
C GLY A 238 14.24 13.81 25.24
N VAL A 239 14.52 12.68 24.58
CA VAL A 239 15.85 12.05 24.58
C VAL A 239 16.89 13.02 23.99
N CYS A 240 16.59 13.66 22.86
CA CYS A 240 17.46 14.68 22.25
C CYS A 240 17.77 15.83 23.23
N LEU A 241 16.77 16.33 23.96
CA LEU A 241 16.96 17.38 24.97
C LEU A 241 17.85 16.91 26.13
N ILE A 242 17.65 15.68 26.62
CA ILE A 242 18.48 15.09 27.68
C ILE A 242 19.93 14.97 27.21
N LEU A 243 20.18 14.51 25.98
CA LEU A 243 21.51 14.42 25.40
C LEU A 243 22.19 15.80 25.32
N CYS A 244 21.45 16.83 24.88
CA CYS A 244 21.96 18.21 24.85
C CYS A 244 22.34 18.74 26.24
N VAL A 245 21.52 18.47 27.26
CA VAL A 245 21.78 18.87 28.65
C VAL A 245 22.97 18.10 29.22
N ALA A 246 23.03 16.78 29.02
CA ALA A 246 24.12 15.93 29.49
C ALA A 246 25.46 16.34 28.86
N ALA A 247 25.48 16.61 27.55
CA ALA A 247 26.66 17.12 26.85
C ALA A 247 27.12 18.47 27.44
N SER A 248 26.19 19.39 27.66
CA SER A 248 26.47 20.71 28.24
C SER A 248 27.04 20.63 29.65
N ILE A 249 26.50 19.74 30.50
CA ILE A 249 26.96 19.54 31.87
C ILE A 249 28.34 18.89 31.89
N THR A 250 28.53 17.79 31.16
CA THR A 250 29.79 17.03 31.12
C THR A 250 30.95 17.91 30.66
N HIS A 251 30.73 18.72 29.62
CA HIS A 251 31.72 19.67 29.15
C HIS A 251 32.05 20.75 30.21
N SER A 252 31.02 21.28 30.90
CA SER A 252 31.23 22.27 31.96
C SER A 252 32.00 21.74 33.17
N LEU A 253 31.88 20.44 33.47
CA LEU A 253 32.62 19.76 34.53
C LEU A 253 34.07 19.52 34.13
N ASN A 254 34.31 19.03 32.90
CA ASN A 254 35.65 18.80 32.39
C ASN A 254 36.46 20.12 32.32
N ARG A 255 35.83 21.20 31.83
CA ARG A 255 36.44 22.54 31.80
C ARG A 255 36.75 23.06 33.21
N ARG A 256 35.89 22.81 34.19
CA ARG A 256 36.15 23.21 35.59
C ARG A 256 37.32 22.43 36.18
N TYR A 257 37.37 21.11 35.97
CA TYR A 257 38.44 20.26 36.49
C TYR A 257 39.82 20.67 35.94
N HIS A 258 39.89 20.94 34.63
CA HIS A 258 41.09 21.43 33.97
C HIS A 258 41.52 22.82 34.48
N SER A 259 40.56 23.70 34.81
CA SER A 259 40.86 25.01 35.40
C SER A 259 41.39 24.93 36.83
N THR A 260 40.94 23.96 37.64
CA THR A 260 41.43 23.75 39.01
C THR A 260 42.74 22.96 39.08
N GLY A 261 43.15 22.28 37.99
CA GLY A 261 44.42 21.56 37.90
C GLY A 261 45.64 22.44 37.53
N MET A 262 45.43 23.72 37.21
CA MET A 262 46.49 24.68 36.87
C MET A 262 46.62 25.81 37.91
N GLU A 263 46.76 25.47 39.19
CA GLU A 263 47.29 26.42 40.18
C GLU A 263 48.78 26.13 40.37
N PRO A 264 49.70 26.82 39.66
CA PRO A 264 51.13 26.70 39.91
C PRO A 264 51.48 27.37 41.25
N GLN A 265 52.22 26.63 42.06
CA GLN A 265 52.98 27.11 43.22
C GLN A 265 53.58 28.50 42.94
N ASN A 266 53.02 29.54 43.53
CA ASN A 266 53.63 30.85 43.60
C ASN A 266 53.46 31.38 45.03
N VAL A 267 54.12 30.71 45.98
CA VAL A 267 54.28 31.19 47.35
C VAL A 267 55.72 30.94 47.79
N LYS A 268 56.41 32.06 48.06
CA LYS A 268 57.66 32.26 48.81
C LYS A 268 59.00 31.99 48.11
N GLU A 269 59.68 33.08 47.77
CA GLU A 269 61.08 33.29 48.17
C GLU A 269 61.18 34.59 49.00
N PRO A 270 61.92 34.61 50.12
CA PRO A 270 62.14 35.82 50.91
C PRO A 270 63.35 36.61 50.37
N LEU A 271 63.16 37.92 50.19
CA LEU A 271 64.23 38.87 49.92
C LEU A 271 65.18 38.93 51.14
N ILE A 272 66.45 38.61 50.93
CA ILE A 272 67.55 38.92 51.83
C ILE A 272 68.13 40.26 51.35
N ASP A 273 68.13 41.27 52.20
CA ASP A 273 68.89 42.51 52.02
C ASP A 273 70.07 42.56 53.01
N PRO A 274 71.17 43.25 52.66
CA PRO A 274 72.50 43.12 53.28
C PRO A 274 72.68 43.78 54.65
#